data_AF-A0A1Q7HCD9-F1
#
_entry.id   AF-A0A1Q7HCD9-F1
#
_cell.length_a   1.000
_cell.length_b   1.000
_cell.length_c   1.000
_cell.angle_alpha   90.00
_cell.angle_beta   90.00
_cell.angle_gamma   90.00
#
_symmetry.space_group_name_H-M   'P 1'
#
loop_
_entity.id
_entity.type
_entity.pdbx_description
1 polymer ?
#
loop_
_entity_poly.entity_id
_entity_poly.type
_entity_poly.pdbx_seq_one_letter_code
_entity_poly.pdbx_strand_id
1 'polypeptide(L)'
;MELLFGAHVREHGHRVGRLAGFELEPAGLKIRRIIFSPDGELGPQAMTRPLANIDLTHDDGEIELRPEVAVAPLPAVPDVVLLSRAVRLRRAGREIGRFVGVNLNPTDRSLTEVFGRSHWWSRRFSLPAAGLDCSTPGEIRSGTSGGTQAA
;
A
#
# COMPACT_ATOMS: atom_id res chain seq x y z
N MET A 1 -3.80 -8.20 7.65
CA MET A 1 -3.70 -6.82 8.14
C MET A 1 -4.08 -5.91 6.97
N GLU A 2 -5.27 -5.32 7.04
CA GLU A 2 -5.80 -4.46 5.98
C GLU A 2 -5.41 -3.00 6.25
N LEU A 3 -4.77 -2.35 5.28
CA LEU A 3 -4.39 -0.93 5.35
C LEU A 3 -5.06 -0.16 4.21
N LEU A 4 -5.99 0.73 4.53
CA LEU A 4 -6.78 1.48 3.54
C LEU A 4 -6.50 2.98 3.59
N PHE A 5 -6.53 3.62 2.43
CA PHE A 5 -6.40 5.07 2.36
C PHE A 5 -7.54 5.79 3.10
N GLY A 6 -7.17 6.83 3.84
CA GLY A 6 -8.06 7.60 4.69
C GLY A 6 -8.24 7.05 6.11
N ALA A 7 -7.75 5.83 6.39
CA ALA A 7 -7.70 5.25 7.74
C ALA A 7 -6.93 6.18 8.69
N HIS A 8 -7.40 6.32 9.93
CA HIS A 8 -6.72 7.17 10.90
C HIS A 8 -5.41 6.52 11.31
N VAL A 9 -4.37 7.34 11.36
CA VAL A 9 -3.07 6.95 11.91
C VAL A 9 -2.93 7.60 13.26
N ARG A 10 -2.56 6.81 14.25
CA ARG A 10 -2.38 7.22 15.63
C ARG A 10 -0.96 6.93 16.11
N GLU A 11 -0.51 7.74 17.03
CA GLU A 11 0.74 7.55 17.75
C GLU A 11 0.48 7.92 19.22
N HIS A 12 0.78 7.00 20.13
CA HIS A 12 0.47 7.12 21.56
C HIS A 12 -1.02 7.41 21.83
N GLY A 13 -1.91 6.77 21.05
CA GLY A 13 -3.35 6.97 21.19
C GLY A 13 -3.85 8.35 20.71
N HIS A 14 -3.02 9.20 20.12
CA HIS A 14 -3.43 10.46 19.50
C HIS A 14 -3.44 10.36 17.99
N ARG A 15 -4.47 10.90 17.33
CA ARG A 15 -4.52 10.95 15.86
C ARG A 15 -3.44 11.90 15.34
N VAL A 16 -2.54 11.36 14.53
CA VAL A 16 -1.45 12.10 13.85
C VAL A 16 -1.72 12.32 12.36
N GLY A 17 -2.67 11.59 11.77
CA GLY A 17 -3.05 11.82 10.38
C GLY A 17 -4.00 10.78 9.82
N ARG A 18 -3.95 10.64 8.50
CA ARG A 18 -4.66 9.64 7.70
C ARG A 18 -3.71 9.01 6.70
N LEU A 19 -3.84 7.70 6.50
CA LEU A 19 -3.03 6.96 5.54
C LEU A 19 -3.27 7.51 4.12
N ALA A 20 -2.20 7.96 3.47
CA ALA A 20 -2.22 8.64 2.18
C ALA A 20 -1.51 7.85 1.07
N GLY A 21 -0.54 7.02 1.44
CA GLY A 21 0.28 6.30 0.47
C GLY A 21 1.15 5.20 1.07
N PHE A 22 1.89 4.53 0.18
CA PHE A 22 2.90 3.55 0.52
C PHE A 22 4.13 3.71 -0.37
N GLU A 23 5.28 3.31 0.17
CA GLU A 23 6.47 3.01 -0.62
C GLU A 23 6.55 1.50 -0.85
N LEU A 24 6.51 1.08 -2.11
CA LEU A 24 6.61 -0.31 -2.53
C LEU A 24 7.99 -0.57 -3.16
N GLU A 25 8.65 -1.65 -2.75
CA GLU A 25 9.76 -2.26 -3.47
C GLU A 25 9.22 -3.21 -4.56
N PRO A 26 9.40 -2.92 -5.87
CA PRO A 26 8.75 -3.71 -6.93
C PRO A 26 9.26 -5.15 -7.02
N ALA A 27 10.57 -5.37 -6.85
CA ALA A 27 11.21 -6.67 -7.04
C ALA A 27 10.63 -7.76 -6.12
N GLY A 28 10.28 -7.39 -4.89
CA GLY A 28 9.68 -8.30 -3.91
C GLY A 28 8.21 -8.04 -3.60
N LEU A 29 7.58 -7.06 -4.27
CA LEU A 29 6.27 -6.50 -3.91
C LEU A 29 6.14 -6.22 -2.40
N LYS A 30 7.19 -5.64 -1.81
CA LYS A 30 7.27 -5.39 -0.37
C LYS A 30 6.92 -3.95 -0.05
N ILE A 31 5.94 -3.74 0.81
CA ILE A 31 5.67 -2.41 1.36
C ILE A 31 6.77 -2.09 2.38
N ARG A 32 7.48 -1.00 2.14
CA ARG A 32 8.61 -0.56 2.96
C ARG A 32 8.19 0.46 4.00
N ARG A 33 7.41 1.45 3.56
CA ARG A 33 6.93 2.55 4.38
C ARG A 33 5.46 2.81 4.11
N ILE A 34 4.78 3.27 5.16
CA ILE A 34 3.52 3.97 5.02
C ILE A 34 3.79 5.47 4.91
N ILE A 35 2.89 6.17 4.24
CA ILE A 35 2.88 7.62 4.11
C ILE A 35 1.53 8.12 4.61
N PHE A 36 1.53 9.07 5.52
CA PHE A 36 0.31 9.66 6.06
C PHE A 36 0.44 11.17 6.19
N SER A 37 -0.70 11.84 6.24
CA SER A 37 -0.78 13.30 6.32
C SER A 37 -2.05 13.70 7.07
N PRO A 38 -2.18 14.96 7.53
CA PRO A 38 -3.38 15.40 8.24
C PRO A 38 -4.69 15.20 7.45
N ASP A 39 -4.65 15.42 6.13
CA ASP A 39 -5.79 15.33 5.21
C ASP A 39 -5.92 13.96 4.51
N GLY A 40 -4.87 13.13 4.55
CA GLY A 40 -4.85 11.83 3.86
C GLY A 40 -4.47 11.92 2.39
N GLU A 41 -3.97 13.07 1.94
CA GLU A 41 -3.44 13.29 0.61
C GLU A 41 -1.91 13.40 0.63
N LEU A 42 -1.27 13.07 -0.50
CA LEU A 42 0.16 13.26 -0.64
C LEU A 42 0.46 14.75 -0.86
N GLY A 43 1.23 15.34 0.04
CA GLY A 43 1.54 16.77 0.00
C GLY A 43 2.74 17.15 0.90
N PRO A 44 3.00 18.46 1.07
CA PRO A 44 4.19 18.94 1.80
C PRO A 44 4.27 18.50 3.27
N GLN A 45 3.12 18.17 3.87
CA GLN A 45 2.99 17.74 5.25
C GLN A 45 2.96 16.21 5.39
N ALA A 46 3.24 15.46 4.31
CA ALA A 46 3.26 14.02 4.35
C ALA A 46 4.47 13.53 5.18
N MET A 47 4.19 12.65 6.13
CA MET A 47 5.16 11.99 6.97
C MET A 47 5.29 10.54 6.52
N THR A 48 6.47 9.95 6.71
CA THR A 48 6.71 8.53 6.40
C THR A 48 7.16 7.78 7.63
N ARG A 49 6.72 6.52 7.72
CA ARG A 49 7.15 5.58 8.76
C ARG A 49 7.43 4.22 8.13
N PRO A 50 8.49 3.51 8.55
CA PRO A 50 8.67 2.12 8.16
C PRO A 50 7.40 1.32 8.46
N LEU A 51 7.07 0.36 7.59
CA LEU A 51 5.95 -0.54 7.83
C LEU A 51 6.10 -1.28 9.17
N ALA A 52 7.35 -1.55 9.57
CA ALA A 52 7.74 -2.12 10.87
C ALA A 52 7.19 -1.33 12.08
N ASN A 53 6.96 -0.02 11.94
CA ASN A 53 6.44 0.82 13.02
C ASN A 53 4.94 0.62 13.29
N ILE A 54 4.19 -0.06 12.42
CA ILE A 54 2.81 -0.41 12.75
C ILE A 54 2.85 -1.43 13.88
N ASP A 55 2.26 -1.05 15.01
CA ASP A 55 2.11 -1.92 16.18
C ASP A 55 0.88 -2.80 16.06
N LEU A 56 -0.26 -2.16 15.76
CA LEU A 56 -1.56 -2.80 15.64
C LEU A 56 -2.38 -2.12 14.54
N THR A 57 -3.24 -2.90 13.90
CA THR A 57 -4.37 -2.38 13.13
C THR A 57 -5.65 -2.82 13.83
N HIS A 58 -6.49 -1.86 14.19
CA HIS A 58 -7.75 -2.08 14.87
C HIS A 58 -8.81 -2.65 13.90
N ASP A 59 -9.88 -3.24 14.44
CA ASP A 59 -10.96 -3.83 13.64
C ASP A 59 -11.73 -2.81 12.79
N ASP A 60 -11.72 -1.54 13.20
CA ASP A 60 -12.27 -0.41 12.46
C ASP A 60 -11.32 0.16 11.38
N GLY A 61 -10.11 -0.41 11.28
CA GLY A 61 -9.07 -0.02 10.34
C GLY A 61 -8.14 1.08 10.83
N GLU A 62 -8.25 1.55 12.08
CA GLU A 62 -7.27 2.49 12.66
C GLU A 62 -5.89 1.84 12.76
N ILE A 63 -4.84 2.65 12.54
CA ILE A 63 -3.44 2.20 12.51
C ILE A 63 -2.71 2.83 13.70
N GLU A 64 -2.25 2.03 14.65
CA GLU A 64 -1.43 2.50 15.77
C GLU A 64 0.05 2.32 15.47
N LEU A 65 0.83 3.39 15.65
CA LEU A 65 2.26 3.41 15.44
C LEU A 65 3.05 3.31 16.74
N ARG A 66 4.16 2.58 16.67
CA ARG A 66 5.21 2.61 17.68
C ARG A 66 5.99 3.92 17.63
N PRO A 67 6.53 4.38 18.77
CA PRO A 67 7.42 5.53 18.82
C PRO A 67 8.60 5.37 17.84
N GLU A 68 8.96 6.47 17.16
CA GLU A 68 9.92 6.50 16.06
C GLU A 68 11.31 5.89 16.39
N VAL A 69 11.74 5.94 17.66
CA VAL A 69 13.09 5.53 18.10
C VAL A 69 13.33 4.01 18.01
N ALA A 70 12.28 3.21 17.79
CA ALA A 70 12.34 1.76 17.94
C ALA A 70 12.80 0.97 16.70
N VAL A 71 13.06 1.60 15.55
CA VAL A 71 13.26 0.86 14.28
C VAL A 71 14.58 1.24 13.59
N ALA A 72 15.38 0.22 13.28
CA ALA A 72 16.62 0.36 12.53
C ALA A 72 16.37 0.98 11.13
N PRO A 73 17.33 1.74 10.58
CA PRO A 73 17.22 2.25 9.23
C PRO A 73 16.94 1.14 8.22
N LEU A 74 16.01 1.38 7.29
CA LEU A 74 15.75 0.41 6.22
C LEU A 74 16.96 0.33 5.27
N PRO A 75 17.32 -0.86 4.76
CA PRO A 75 18.44 -1.02 3.84
C PRO A 75 18.23 -0.20 2.56
N ALA A 76 19.29 0.21 1.87
CA ALA A 76 19.14 0.81 0.54
C ALA A 76 18.57 -0.21 -0.46
N VAL A 77 17.66 0.22 -1.32
CA VAL A 77 17.12 -0.60 -2.43
C VAL A 77 17.22 0.22 -3.72
N PRO A 78 17.37 -0.45 -4.89
CA PRO A 78 17.57 0.25 -6.15
C PRO A 78 16.34 1.05 -6.58
N ASP A 79 15.13 0.52 -6.37
CA ASP A 79 13.89 1.11 -6.84
C ASP A 79 12.79 1.13 -5.77
N VAL A 80 12.02 2.22 -5.77
CA VAL A 80 10.82 2.37 -4.95
C VAL A 80 9.72 3.00 -5.79
N VAL A 81 8.52 2.43 -5.71
CA VAL A 81 7.31 2.96 -6.35
C VAL A 81 6.41 3.55 -5.27
N LEU A 82 5.97 4.78 -5.52
CA LEU A 82 4.99 5.46 -4.68
C LEU A 82 3.58 5.02 -5.05
N LEU A 83 2.87 4.43 -4.08
CA LEU A 83 1.48 4.04 -4.24
C LEU A 83 0.56 5.03 -3.52
N SER A 84 -0.45 5.53 -4.21
CA SER A 84 -1.42 6.50 -3.69
C SER A 84 -2.80 6.29 -4.33
N ARG A 85 -3.80 7.06 -3.90
CA ARG A 85 -5.16 7.04 -4.51
C ARG A 85 -5.15 7.33 -6.01
N ALA A 86 -4.11 7.97 -6.54
CA ALA A 86 -3.98 8.28 -7.96
C ALA A 86 -3.66 7.03 -8.81
N VAL A 87 -3.08 5.98 -8.20
CA VAL A 87 -2.64 4.77 -8.89
C VAL A 87 -3.81 4.06 -9.54
N ARG A 88 -3.65 3.74 -10.83
CA ARG A 88 -4.62 3.03 -11.65
C ARG A 88 -4.41 1.53 -11.52
N LEU A 89 -5.49 0.80 -11.33
CA LEU A 89 -5.48 -0.65 -11.41
C LEU A 89 -5.89 -1.06 -12.82
N ARG A 90 -5.05 -1.87 -13.48
CA ARG A 90 -5.30 -2.38 -14.82
C ARG A 90 -5.35 -3.91 -14.84
N ARG A 91 -6.20 -4.44 -15.71
CA ARG A 91 -6.24 -5.87 -16.04
C ARG A 91 -6.42 -6.04 -17.54
N ALA A 92 -5.59 -6.89 -18.16
CA ALA A 92 -5.63 -7.13 -19.61
C ALA A 92 -5.67 -5.83 -20.44
N GLY A 93 -4.85 -4.85 -20.07
CA GLY A 93 -4.75 -3.56 -20.77
C GLY A 93 -5.89 -2.57 -20.50
N ARG A 94 -6.89 -2.88 -19.67
CA ARG A 94 -8.00 -1.97 -19.33
C ARG A 94 -7.91 -1.46 -17.90
N GLU A 95 -8.22 -0.19 -17.65
CA GLU A 95 -8.39 0.34 -16.29
C GLU A 95 -9.68 -0.24 -15.68
N ILE A 96 -9.56 -0.82 -14.49
CA ILE A 96 -10.68 -1.44 -13.75
C ILE A 96 -11.05 -0.64 -12.49
N GLY A 97 -10.19 0.29 -12.08
CA GLY A 97 -10.46 1.20 -10.97
C GLY A 97 -9.19 1.84 -10.42
N ARG A 98 -9.31 2.40 -9.21
CA ARG A 98 -8.23 3.04 -8.48
C ARG A 98 -7.82 2.21 -7.28
N PHE A 99 -6.53 2.29 -6.96
CA PHE A 99 -5.94 1.68 -5.79
C PHE A 99 -6.46 2.35 -4.52
N VAL A 100 -6.87 1.55 -3.54
CA VAL A 100 -7.45 2.05 -2.27
C VAL A 100 -6.76 1.52 -1.02
N GLY A 101 -5.83 0.59 -1.14
CA GLY A 101 -5.14 0.01 0.00
C GLY A 101 -4.57 -1.38 -0.29
N VAL A 102 -4.00 -2.00 0.75
CA VAL A 102 -3.37 -3.31 0.68
C VAL A 102 -3.89 -4.24 1.77
N ASN A 103 -3.76 -5.54 1.53
CA ASN A 103 -3.76 -6.53 2.59
C ASN A 103 -2.37 -7.12 2.73
N LEU A 104 -1.91 -7.21 3.96
CA LEU A 104 -0.61 -7.75 4.33
C LEU A 104 -0.80 -8.95 5.24
N ASN A 105 0.07 -9.95 5.13
CA ASN A 105 0.14 -11.03 6.11
C ASN A 105 0.55 -10.44 7.47
N PRO A 106 -0.21 -10.70 8.55
CA PRO A 106 0.07 -10.09 9.86
C PRO A 106 1.40 -10.56 10.48
N THR A 107 1.89 -11.75 10.11
CA THR A 107 3.09 -12.36 10.68
C THR A 107 4.36 -11.83 10.02
N ASP A 108 4.45 -11.93 8.69
CA ASP A 108 5.67 -11.59 7.93
C ASP A 108 5.57 -10.26 7.16
N ARG A 109 4.40 -9.60 7.22
CA ARG A 109 4.09 -8.32 6.56
C ARG A 109 4.25 -8.35 5.03
N SER A 110 4.26 -9.54 4.43
CA SER A 110 4.24 -9.70 2.97
C SER A 110 2.94 -9.20 2.37
N LEU A 111 3.00 -8.64 1.16
CA LEU A 111 1.82 -8.22 0.42
C LEU A 111 1.06 -9.45 -0.06
N THR A 112 -0.19 -9.59 0.38
CA THR A 112 -1.06 -10.69 -0.06
C THR A 112 -1.99 -10.23 -1.17
N GLU A 113 -2.56 -9.03 -1.07
CA GLU A 113 -3.50 -8.49 -2.03
C GLU A 113 -3.43 -6.96 -2.09
N VAL A 114 -3.83 -6.39 -3.24
CA VAL A 114 -4.14 -4.96 -3.37
C VAL A 114 -5.64 -4.77 -3.53
N PHE A 115 -6.16 -3.70 -2.94
CA PHE A 115 -7.57 -3.34 -3.03
C PHE A 115 -7.81 -2.27 -4.08
N GLY A 116 -8.91 -2.44 -4.80
CA GLY A 116 -9.36 -1.54 -5.84
C GLY A 116 -10.79 -1.10 -5.64
N ARG A 117 -11.12 0.05 -6.23
CA ARG A 117 -12.49 0.55 -6.34
C ARG A 117 -12.68 1.30 -7.65
N SER A 118 -13.73 1.00 -8.41
CA SER A 118 -13.98 1.64 -9.71
C SER A 118 -14.46 3.08 -9.58
N HIS A 119 -15.35 3.35 -8.61
CA HIS A 119 -15.78 4.69 -8.24
C HIS A 119 -16.20 4.71 -6.77
N TRP A 120 -16.37 5.89 -6.16
CA TRP A 120 -16.53 6.01 -4.71
C TRP A 120 -17.72 5.22 -4.12
N TRP A 121 -18.82 5.04 -4.86
CA TRP A 121 -19.95 4.19 -4.47
C TRP A 121 -19.79 2.68 -4.73
N SER A 122 -18.81 2.24 -5.52
CA SER A 122 -18.69 0.83 -5.86
C SER A 122 -18.15 0.03 -4.68
N ARG A 123 -18.50 -1.26 -4.62
CA ARG A 123 -17.81 -2.18 -3.71
C ARG A 123 -16.31 -2.22 -4.03
N ARG A 124 -15.50 -2.50 -3.01
CA ARG A 124 -14.08 -2.82 -3.21
C ARG A 124 -13.97 -4.16 -3.92
N PHE A 125 -12.94 -4.32 -4.74
CA PHE A 125 -12.47 -5.59 -5.25
C PHE A 125 -11.03 -5.80 -4.82
N SER A 126 -10.54 -7.05 -4.83
CA SER A 126 -9.15 -7.37 -4.56
C SER A 126 -8.45 -7.96 -5.79
N LEU A 127 -7.13 -7.77 -5.84
CA LEU A 127 -6.23 -8.43 -6.77
C LEU A 127 -5.15 -9.12 -5.93
N PRO A 128 -4.93 -10.43 -6.11
CA PRO A 128 -3.85 -11.12 -5.40
C PRO A 128 -2.49 -10.54 -5.80
N ALA A 129 -1.55 -10.50 -4.86
CA ALA A 129 -0.18 -10.05 -5.11
C ALA A 129 0.52 -10.89 -6.19
N ALA A 130 0.17 -12.18 -6.25
CA ALA A 130 0.62 -13.07 -7.31
C ALA A 130 0.15 -12.56 -8.69
N GLY A 131 1.11 -12.24 -9.55
CA GLY A 131 0.84 -11.74 -10.89
C GLY A 131 0.53 -10.25 -10.98
N LEU A 132 0.86 -9.46 -9.93
CA LEU A 132 0.92 -8.01 -10.04
C LEU A 132 2.22 -7.57 -10.69
N ASP A 133 2.10 -6.58 -11.57
CA ASP A 133 3.22 -5.86 -12.17
C ASP A 133 3.12 -4.38 -11.78
N CYS A 134 4.17 -3.88 -11.12
CA CYS A 134 4.30 -2.49 -10.64
C CYS A 134 5.46 -1.75 -11.35
N SER A 135 5.93 -2.26 -12.50
CA SER A 135 7.03 -1.66 -13.28
C SER A 135 6.66 -0.33 -13.94
N THR A 136 5.37 -0.04 -14.12
CA THR A 136 4.89 1.20 -14.72
C THR A 136 4.51 2.21 -13.64
N PRO A 137 5.16 3.38 -13.57
CA PRO A 137 4.80 4.42 -12.60
C PRO A 137 3.32 4.80 -12.68
N GLY A 138 2.65 4.85 -11.53
CA GLY A 138 1.24 5.21 -11.43
C GLY A 138 0.25 4.11 -11.83
N GLU A 139 0.73 2.90 -12.15
CA GLU A 139 -0.12 1.77 -12.50
C GLU A 139 0.25 0.50 -11.71
N ILE A 140 -0.77 -0.26 -11.30
CA ILE A 140 -0.61 -1.66 -10.92
C ILE A 140 -1.38 -2.49 -11.94
N ARG A 141 -0.68 -3.40 -12.60
CA ARG A 141 -1.23 -4.26 -13.65
C ARG A 141 -1.42 -5.66 -13.09
N SER A 142 -2.50 -6.32 -13.50
CA SER A 142 -2.79 -7.72 -13.16
C SER A 142 -3.12 -8.52 -14.42
N GLY A 143 -2.80 -9.81 -14.41
CA GLY A 143 -3.10 -10.71 -15.52
C GLY A 143 -2.11 -10.63 -16.68
N THR A 144 -0.90 -10.10 -16.46
CA THR A 144 0.26 -10.39 -17.30
C THR A 144 0.78 -11.78 -16.92
N SER A 145 0.18 -12.80 -17.52
CA SER A 145 0.88 -14.09 -17.65
C SER A 145 2.10 -13.82 -18.51
N GLY A 146 3.29 -13.82 -17.91
CA GLY A 146 4.51 -14.06 -18.65
C GLY A 146 4.36 -15.42 -19.31
N GLY A 147 4.01 -15.42 -20.60
CA GLY A 147 4.02 -16.62 -21.39
C GLY A 147 5.46 -17.10 -21.54
N THR A 148 5.75 -18.26 -20.97
CA THR A 148 6.57 -19.27 -21.64
C THR A 148 5.89 -20.62 -21.42
N GLN A 149 4.93 -20.92 -22.30
CA GLN A 149 4.74 -22.30 -22.73
C GLN A 149 5.98 -22.64 -23.56
N ALA A 150 6.83 -23.53 -23.05
CA ALA A 150 7.69 -24.32 -23.91
C ALA A 150 6.96 -25.64 -24.15
N ALA A 151 6.77 -25.94 -25.44
CA ALA A 151 6.27 -27.22 -25.95
C ALA A 151 7.30 -28.34 -25.73
#